data_AF-A0A977IGC8-F1
#
_entry.id   AF-A0A977IGC8-F1
#
_cell.length_a   1.000
_cell.length_b   1.000
_cell.length_c   1.000
_cell.angle_alpha   90.00
_cell.angle_beta   90.00
_cell.angle_gamma   90.00
#
_symmetry.space_group_name_H-M   'P 1'
#
loop_
_entity.id
_entity.type
_entity.pdbx_description
1 polymer ?
#
loop_
_entity_poly.entity_id
_entity_poly.type
_entity_poly.pdbx_seq_one_letter_code
_entity_poly.pdbx_strand_id
1 'polypeptide(L)'
;MDSSNLEKVVLDLQKRVASLEQAVYGNSSDSSKTVTRGLEQRIVEKVDDIGTQDLILVALMQKPKQSKAQIRQVLNDWGKAYGSWFDGGNFSGRLVKAGLVKKDGSSDAGEELFSLTKKGEMEAGNLVSKLQ
;
A
#
# COMPACT_ATOMS: atom_id res chain seq x y z
N MET A 1 -25.09 15.24 38.20
CA MET A 1 -24.88 14.69 36.84
C MET A 1 -24.85 13.19 37.00
N ASP A 2 -25.91 12.52 36.57
CA ASP A 2 -26.15 11.11 36.89
C ASP A 2 -25.31 10.20 35.98
N SER A 3 -24.48 9.35 36.59
CA SER A 3 -23.58 8.40 35.90
C SER A 3 -24.29 7.50 34.89
N SER A 4 -25.61 7.29 35.06
CA SER A 4 -26.49 6.52 34.18
C SER A 4 -26.68 7.14 32.79
N ASN A 5 -26.58 8.46 32.65
CA ASN A 5 -26.63 9.12 31.33
C ASN A 5 -25.30 8.98 30.59
N LEU A 6 -24.19 8.97 31.32
CA LEU A 6 -22.84 8.79 30.76
C LEU A 6 -22.65 7.36 30.24
N GLU A 7 -23.09 6.34 30.98
CA GLU A 7 -23.04 4.95 30.51
C GLU A 7 -23.89 4.73 29.25
N LYS A 8 -25.07 5.35 29.16
CA LYS A 8 -25.90 5.29 27.95
C LYS A 8 -25.24 5.94 26.74
N VAL A 9 -24.57 7.08 26.93
CA VAL A 9 -23.83 7.76 25.86
C VAL A 9 -22.64 6.92 25.40
N VAL A 10 -21.91 6.29 26.33
CA VAL A 10 -20.78 5.41 25.99
C VAL A 10 -21.25 4.18 25.21
N LEU A 11 -22.35 3.55 25.63
CA LEU A 11 -22.93 2.40 24.91
C LEU A 11 -23.44 2.78 23.51
N ASP A 12 -24.03 3.96 23.35
CA ASP A 12 -24.46 4.47 22.04
C ASP A 12 -23.27 4.75 21.12
N LEU A 13 -22.20 5.36 21.65
CA LEU A 13 -20.97 5.59 20.92
C LEU A 13 -20.30 4.27 20.50
N GLN A 14 -20.23 3.28 21.38
CA GLN A 14 -19.69 1.95 21.05
C GLN A 14 -20.49 1.26 19.94
N LYS A 15 -21.83 1.34 19.99
CA LYS A 15 -22.68 0.80 18.91
C LYS A 15 -22.45 1.51 17.58
N ARG A 16 -22.33 2.84 17.58
CA ARG A 16 -22.06 3.62 16.38
C ARG A 16 -20.67 3.35 15.80
N VAL A 17 -19.66 3.15 16.64
CA VAL A 17 -18.32 2.72 16.21
C VAL A 17 -18.38 1.33 15.60
N ALA A 18 -19.03 0.36 16.24
CA ALA A 18 -19.17 -0.99 15.70
C ALA A 18 -19.93 -1.02 14.36
N SER A 19 -20.94 -0.16 14.18
CA SER A 19 -21.64 0.01 12.89
C SER A 19 -20.77 0.69 11.82
N LEU A 20 -19.93 1.65 12.19
CA LEU A 20 -18.96 2.25 11.28
C LEU A 20 -17.88 1.24 10.88
N GLU A 21 -17.40 0.44 11.81
CA GLU A 21 -16.48 -0.66 11.54
C GLU A 21 -17.13 -1.69 10.62
N GLN A 22 -18.36 -2.14 10.88
CA GLN A 22 -19.07 -3.03 9.96
C GLN A 22 -19.35 -2.40 8.59
N ALA A 23 -19.59 -1.09 8.49
CA ALA A 23 -19.75 -0.43 7.20
C ALA A 23 -18.41 -0.33 6.43
N VAL A 24 -17.29 -0.21 7.15
CA VAL A 24 -15.93 -0.17 6.58
C VAL A 24 -15.38 -1.56 6.24
N TYR A 25 -15.75 -2.59 7.02
CA TYR A 25 -15.25 -3.96 6.91
C TYR A 25 -16.23 -4.95 6.24
N GLY A 26 -17.54 -4.68 6.29
CA GLY A 26 -18.59 -5.61 5.86
C GLY A 26 -18.90 -5.61 4.36
N ASN A 27 -18.29 -4.71 3.57
CA ASN A 27 -18.59 -4.59 2.14
C ASN A 27 -17.51 -5.19 1.22
N SER A 28 -16.74 -6.18 1.67
CA SER A 28 -15.70 -6.81 0.85
C SER A 28 -15.58 -8.30 1.09
N SER A 29 -16.52 -9.04 0.48
CA SER A 29 -16.35 -10.44 0.08
C SER A 29 -15.27 -10.55 -1.02
N ASP A 30 -14.01 -10.28 -0.66
CA ASP A 30 -12.84 -10.53 -1.51
C ASP A 30 -11.65 -10.77 -0.59
N SER A 31 -11.39 -12.03 -0.27
CA SER A 31 -10.36 -12.52 0.65
C SER A 31 -8.92 -12.05 0.30
N SER A 32 -8.72 -11.44 -0.87
CA SER A 32 -7.44 -10.88 -1.31
C SER A 32 -7.22 -9.40 -0.94
N LYS A 33 -8.24 -8.63 -0.53
CA LYS A 33 -8.10 -7.18 -0.24
C LYS A 33 -7.68 -6.87 1.20
N THR A 34 -7.96 -7.77 2.14
CA THR A 34 -7.69 -7.53 3.57
C THR A 34 -6.19 -7.58 3.88
N VAL A 35 -5.44 -8.46 3.20
CA VAL A 35 -3.98 -8.59 3.37
C VAL A 35 -3.26 -7.36 2.80
N THR A 36 -3.72 -6.85 1.66
CA THR A 36 -3.17 -5.66 1.00
C THR A 36 -3.42 -4.39 1.81
N ARG A 37 -4.63 -4.20 2.36
CA ARG A 37 -4.98 -3.01 3.15
C ARG A 37 -4.20 -2.91 4.48
N GLY A 38 -3.90 -4.04 5.12
CA GLY A 38 -3.04 -4.07 6.31
C GLY A 38 -1.58 -3.72 6.00
N LEU A 39 -1.09 -4.11 4.81
CA LEU A 39 0.25 -3.78 4.35
C LEU A 39 0.39 -2.28 4.02
N GLU A 40 -0.60 -1.68 3.38
CA GLU A 40 -0.63 -0.24 3.08
C GLU A 40 -0.53 0.62 4.34
N GLN A 41 -1.33 0.32 5.36
CA GLN A 41 -1.29 1.05 6.63
C GLN A 41 0.09 0.94 7.31
N ARG A 42 0.68 -0.26 7.32
CA ARG A 42 2.01 -0.51 7.92
C ARG A 42 3.14 0.18 7.18
N ILE A 43 3.05 0.26 5.85
CA ILE A 43 3.99 1.01 5.01
C ILE A 43 3.97 2.49 5.40
N VAL A 44 2.77 3.04 5.60
CA VAL A 44 2.64 4.45 5.98
C VAL A 44 3.11 4.69 7.42
N GLU A 45 2.79 3.80 8.36
CA GLU A 45 3.25 3.89 9.75
C GLU A 45 4.77 3.82 9.90
N LYS A 46 5.48 3.18 8.95
CA LYS A 46 6.94 3.04 8.91
C LYS A 46 7.59 3.82 7.77
N VAL A 47 6.92 4.86 7.25
CA VAL A 47 7.38 5.59 6.05
C VAL A 47 8.77 6.23 6.22
N ASP A 48 9.13 6.63 7.44
CA ASP A 48 10.45 7.20 7.75
C ASP A 48 11.59 6.16 7.65
N ASP A 49 11.26 4.86 7.75
CA ASP A 49 12.20 3.74 7.70
C ASP A 49 12.27 3.08 6.31
N ILE A 50 11.41 3.48 5.36
CA ILE A 50 11.22 2.81 4.07
C ILE A 50 11.54 3.77 2.93
N GLY A 51 12.54 3.41 2.11
CA GLY A 51 12.92 4.22 0.98
C GLY A 51 11.91 4.15 -0.17
N THR A 52 11.89 5.17 -1.03
CA THR A 52 11.11 5.21 -2.29
C THR A 52 11.30 3.94 -3.15
N GLN A 53 12.51 3.37 -3.13
CA GLN A 53 12.83 2.14 -3.87
C GLN A 53 12.11 0.92 -3.31
N ASP A 54 12.01 0.82 -1.99
CA ASP A 54 11.36 -0.29 -1.30
C ASP A 54 9.84 -0.26 -1.56
N LEU A 55 9.24 0.93 -1.51
CA LEU A 55 7.84 1.16 -1.87
C LEU A 55 7.51 0.67 -3.28
N ILE A 56 8.41 0.94 -4.23
CA ILE A 56 8.28 0.50 -5.62
C ILE A 56 8.30 -1.03 -5.72
N LEU A 57 9.19 -1.68 -4.96
CA LEU A 57 9.27 -3.15 -4.95
C LEU A 57 7.96 -3.74 -4.42
N VAL A 58 7.39 -3.16 -3.37
CA VAL A 58 6.09 -3.61 -2.85
C VAL A 58 4.97 -3.39 -3.85
N ALA A 59 4.90 -2.23 -4.50
CA ALA A 59 3.89 -1.94 -5.51
C ALA A 59 3.91 -2.99 -6.64
N LEU A 60 5.11 -3.28 -7.16
CA LEU A 60 5.32 -4.28 -8.20
C LEU A 60 5.08 -5.73 -7.72
N MET A 61 5.30 -6.02 -6.44
CA MET A 61 4.98 -7.32 -5.84
C MET A 61 3.47 -7.53 -5.76
N GLN A 62 2.71 -6.50 -5.38
CA GLN A 62 1.25 -6.57 -5.31
C GLN A 62 0.61 -6.64 -6.70
N LYS A 63 1.17 -5.91 -7.66
CA LYS A 63 0.69 -5.89 -9.04
C LYS A 63 1.88 -5.86 -10.02
N PRO A 64 2.22 -6.99 -10.67
CA PRO A 64 3.25 -6.99 -11.70
C PRO A 64 2.77 -6.28 -12.98
N LYS A 65 3.70 -6.01 -13.90
CA LYS A 65 3.43 -5.39 -15.22
C LYS A 65 2.80 -4.01 -15.12
N GLN A 66 3.42 -3.13 -14.34
CA GLN A 66 2.94 -1.75 -14.20
C GLN A 66 3.86 -0.77 -14.92
N SER A 67 3.26 0.29 -15.48
CA SER A 67 4.02 1.43 -15.96
C SER A 67 4.46 2.34 -14.81
N LYS A 68 5.42 3.25 -15.08
CA LYS A 68 5.87 4.22 -14.07
C LYS A 68 4.72 5.07 -13.54
N ALA A 69 3.81 5.47 -14.43
CA ALA A 69 2.65 6.28 -14.08
C ALA A 69 1.70 5.51 -13.14
N GLN A 70 1.45 4.23 -13.44
CA GLN A 70 0.63 3.37 -12.61
C GLN A 70 1.24 3.15 -11.23
N ILE A 71 2.55 2.98 -11.13
CA ILE A 71 3.22 2.79 -9.83
C ILE A 71 3.17 4.08 -9.03
N ARG A 72 3.45 5.22 -9.66
CA ARG A 72 3.28 6.53 -9.02
C ARG A 72 1.86 6.72 -8.49
N GLN A 73 0.85 6.31 -9.25
CA GLN A 73 -0.54 6.41 -8.81
C GLN A 73 -0.80 5.55 -7.57
N VAL A 74 -0.35 4.29 -7.56
CA VAL A 74 -0.48 3.41 -6.39
C VAL A 74 0.17 4.01 -5.15
N LEU A 75 1.39 4.54 -5.29
CA LEU A 75 2.11 5.17 -4.19
C LEU A 75 1.42 6.47 -3.73
N ASN A 76 0.92 7.30 -4.65
CA ASN A 76 0.11 8.46 -4.26
C ASN A 76 -1.14 8.04 -3.49
N ASP A 77 -1.82 6.98 -3.93
CA ASP A 77 -3.06 6.50 -3.32
C ASP A 77 -2.85 6.00 -1.88
N TRP A 78 -1.73 5.31 -1.60
CA TRP A 78 -1.40 4.79 -0.27
C TRP A 78 -1.25 5.90 0.79
N GLY A 79 -0.62 7.02 0.47
CA GLY A 79 -0.43 8.12 1.43
C GLY A 79 -1.25 9.36 1.13
N LYS A 80 -2.32 9.27 0.34
CA LYS A 80 -3.24 10.40 0.08
C LYS A 80 -3.81 11.01 1.37
N ALA A 81 -3.94 10.19 2.43
CA ALA A 81 -4.41 10.62 3.74
C ALA A 81 -3.34 11.36 4.57
N TYR A 82 -2.09 11.33 4.13
CA TYR A 82 -0.90 11.83 4.82
C TYR A 82 -0.23 12.99 4.06
N GLY A 83 -0.91 13.55 3.05
CA GLY A 83 -0.43 14.69 2.26
C GLY A 83 0.45 14.30 1.08
N SER A 84 1.26 15.25 0.60
CA SER A 84 2.22 14.99 -0.49
C SER A 84 3.46 14.32 0.10
N TRP A 85 3.47 13.00 0.04
CA TRP A 85 4.50 12.15 0.67
C TRP A 85 5.39 11.42 -0.35
N PHE A 86 4.89 11.22 -1.57
CA PHE A 86 5.62 10.59 -2.67
C PHE A 86 5.90 11.62 -3.78
N ASP A 87 7.17 11.97 -3.97
CA ASP A 87 7.59 12.99 -4.95
C ASP A 87 7.79 12.43 -6.37
N GLY A 88 7.76 11.10 -6.55
CA GLY A 88 8.04 10.46 -7.82
C GLY A 88 9.53 10.29 -8.14
N GLY A 89 10.40 10.37 -7.13
CA GLY A 89 11.85 10.24 -7.26
C GLY A 89 12.32 9.02 -8.09
N ASN A 90 13.37 9.24 -8.88
CA ASN A 90 14.03 8.37 -9.89
C ASN A 90 13.58 6.90 -9.98
N PHE A 91 12.35 6.70 -10.44
CA PHE A 91 11.81 5.43 -10.88
C PHE A 91 12.48 5.02 -12.20
N SER A 92 13.43 4.09 -12.13
CA SER A 92 13.73 3.02 -13.12
C SER A 92 15.23 2.75 -13.26
N GLY A 93 16.08 3.78 -13.24
CA GLY A 93 17.49 3.60 -13.58
C GLY A 93 18.27 2.75 -12.58
N ARG A 94 18.01 2.95 -11.28
CA ARG A 94 18.74 2.24 -10.21
C ARG A 94 18.21 0.84 -9.97
N LEU A 95 16.89 0.65 -9.91
CA LEU A 95 16.26 -0.65 -9.67
C LEU A 95 16.52 -1.66 -10.80
N VAL A 96 16.54 -1.19 -12.04
CA VAL A 96 16.90 -2.03 -13.20
C VAL A 96 18.40 -2.36 -13.18
N LYS A 97 19.28 -1.38 -12.91
CA LYS A 97 20.73 -1.63 -12.76
C LYS A 97 21.06 -2.59 -11.60
N ALA A 98 20.31 -2.53 -10.51
CA ALA A 98 20.47 -3.41 -9.35
C ALA A 98 19.95 -4.84 -9.60
N GLY A 99 19.29 -5.08 -10.74
CA GLY A 99 18.70 -6.36 -11.11
C GLY A 99 17.47 -6.73 -10.28
N LEU A 100 16.81 -5.76 -9.64
CA LEU A 100 15.61 -5.98 -8.84
C LEU A 100 14.33 -5.89 -9.68
N VAL A 101 14.35 -5.06 -10.72
CA VAL A 101 13.24 -4.82 -11.64
C VAL A 101 13.68 -5.09 -13.06
N LYS A 102 12.80 -5.68 -13.87
CA LYS A 102 12.99 -5.88 -15.32
C LYS A 102 11.93 -5.13 -16.12
N LYS A 103 12.27 -4.78 -17.37
CA LYS A 103 11.28 -4.40 -18.37
C LYS A 103 10.54 -5.66 -18.81
N ASP A 104 9.22 -5.65 -18.68
CA ASP A 104 8.34 -6.81 -18.93
C ASP A 104 7.49 -6.64 -20.19
N GLY A 105 7.76 -5.58 -20.97
CA GLY A 105 7.10 -5.26 -22.24
C GLY A 105 6.70 -3.80 -22.32
N SER A 106 5.77 -3.51 -23.23
CA SER A 106 5.12 -2.21 -23.35
C SER A 106 3.60 -2.37 -23.33
N SER A 107 2.89 -1.37 -22.84
CA SER A 107 1.43 -1.31 -22.92
C SER A 107 0.97 -0.98 -24.35
N ASP A 108 -0.34 -1.11 -24.60
CA ASP A 108 -0.96 -0.70 -25.87
C ASP A 108 -0.78 0.80 -26.18
N ALA A 109 -0.58 1.61 -25.13
CA ALA A 109 -0.25 3.04 -25.23
C ALA A 109 1.26 3.31 -25.42
N GLY A 110 2.08 2.28 -25.54
CA GLY A 110 3.53 2.38 -25.73
C GLY A 110 4.33 2.63 -24.44
N GLU A 111 3.72 2.53 -23.26
CA GLU A 111 4.42 2.74 -22.00
C GLU A 111 5.24 1.52 -21.61
N GLU A 112 6.48 1.71 -21.16
CA GLU A 112 7.28 0.61 -20.61
C GLU A 112 6.63 0.03 -19.36
N LEU A 113 6.45 -1.30 -19.35
CA LEU A 113 5.93 -2.04 -18.22
C LEU A 113 7.07 -2.70 -17.45
N PHE A 114 6.95 -2.70 -16.13
CA PHE A 114 7.96 -3.21 -15.22
C PHE A 114 7.39 -4.32 -14.33
N SER A 115 8.23 -5.29 -14.01
CA SER A 115 7.95 -6.39 -13.09
C SER A 115 9.19 -6.68 -12.25
N LEU A 116 9.01 -7.33 -11.11
CA LEU A 116 10.13 -7.79 -10.30
C LEU A 116 10.92 -8.90 -11.02
N THR A 117 12.20 -8.97 -10.72
CA THR A 117 12.99 -10.20 -10.92
C THR A 117 12.83 -11.11 -9.71
N LYS A 118 13.32 -12.35 -9.77
CA LYS A 118 13.37 -13.23 -8.58
C LYS A 118 14.10 -12.58 -7.40
N LYS A 119 15.15 -11.80 -7.68
CA LYS A 119 15.88 -11.04 -6.66
C LYS A 119 15.00 -9.93 -6.06
N GLY A 120 14.27 -9.21 -6.91
CA GLY A 120 13.31 -8.19 -6.48
C GLY A 120 12.16 -8.74 -5.64
N GLU A 121 11.62 -9.91 -6.00
CA GLU A 121 10.56 -10.59 -5.23
C GLU A 121 11.04 -10.96 -3.82
N MET A 122 12.27 -11.49 -3.70
CA MET A 122 12.86 -11.82 -2.41
C MET A 122 13.08 -10.57 -1.54
N GLU A 123 13.59 -9.49 -2.14
CA GLU A 123 13.81 -8.22 -1.43
C GLU A 123 12.48 -7.61 -0.97
N ALA A 124 11.46 -7.60 -1.83
CA ALA A 124 10.11 -7.16 -1.49
C ALA A 124 9.50 -8.00 -0.37
N GLY A 125 9.67 -9.33 -0.41
CA GLY A 125 9.22 -10.24 0.63
C GLY A 125 9.89 -9.96 1.98
N ASN A 126 11.22 -9.76 1.99
CA ASN A 126 11.97 -9.40 3.19
C ASN A 126 11.48 -8.08 3.79
N LEU A 127 11.17 -7.09 2.95
CA LEU A 127 10.61 -5.82 3.41
C LEU A 127 9.23 -6.02 4.04
N VAL A 128 8.34 -6.78 3.39
CA VAL A 128 7.02 -7.08 3.95
C VAL A 128 7.12 -7.81 5.29
N SER A 129 8.09 -8.72 5.46
CA SER A 129 8.34 -9.36 6.75
C SER A 129 8.82 -8.38 7.83
N LYS A 130 9.61 -7.35 7.50
CA LYS A 130 10.00 -6.28 8.46
C LYS A 130 8.85 -5.35 8.84
N LEU A 131 7.83 -5.28 7.99
CA LEU A 131 6.62 -4.50 8.21
C LEU A 131 5.61 -5.24 9.12
N GLN A 132 5.76 -6.55 9.29
CA GLN A 132 4.97 -7.35 10.24
C GLN A 132 5.44 -7.17 11.68
#